data_AF-A0A4R9WV37-F1
#
_entry.id   AF-A0A4R9WV37-F1
#
_cell.length_a   1.000
_cell.length_b   1.000
_cell.length_c   1.000
_cell.angle_alpha   90.00
_cell.angle_beta   90.00
_cell.angle_gamma   90.00
#
_symmetry.space_group_name_H-M   'P 1'
#
loop_
_entity.id
_entity.type
_entity.pdbx_description
1 polymer ?
#
loop_
_entity_poly.entity_id
_entity_poly.type
_entity_poly.pdbx_seq_one_letter_code
_entity_poly.pdbx_strand_id
1 'polypeptide(L)'
;MIAVAVFAGLGLAWWAATGLEWVKPIFLPSPGSVATQIAKLAADGTLWLDLRASMYRISIGFLLASALSIPIGVLIGSFRSWEAAIEP
;
A
#
# COMPACT_ATOMS: atom_id res chain seq x y z
N MET A 1 -10.39 20.84 12.70
CA MET A 1 -11.07 20.35 13.92
C MET A 1 -12.00 19.17 13.65
N ILE A 2 -12.89 19.24 12.64
CA ILE A 2 -13.84 18.15 12.32
C ILE A 2 -13.13 16.82 12.02
N ALA A 3 -12.07 16.83 11.21
CA ALA A 3 -11.31 15.62 10.90
C ALA A 3 -10.74 14.95 12.17
N VAL A 4 -10.15 15.73 13.07
CA VAL A 4 -9.58 15.22 14.33
C VAL A 4 -10.66 14.59 15.22
N ALA A 5 -11.83 15.23 15.32
CA ALA A 5 -12.97 14.70 16.08
C ALA A 5 -13.51 13.39 15.48
N VAL A 6 -13.56 13.28 14.14
CA VAL A 6 -13.98 12.06 13.45
C VAL A 6 -12.99 10.92 13.67
N PHE A 7 -11.69 11.18 13.50
CA PHE A 7 -10.66 10.16 13.75
C PHE A 7 -10.63 9.71 15.22
N ALA A 8 -10.77 10.66 16.16
CA ALA A 8 -10.85 10.33 17.59
C ALA A 8 -12.11 9.53 17.92
N GLY A 9 -13.27 9.93 17.37
CA GLY A 9 -14.53 9.21 17.56
C GLY A 9 -14.50 7.79 17.01
N LEU A 10 -13.94 7.60 15.81
CA LEU A 10 -13.75 6.27 15.22
C LEU A 10 -12.77 5.43 16.02
N GLY A 11 -11.67 6.01 16.51
CA GLY A 11 -10.70 5.32 17.36
C GLY A 11 -11.30 4.86 18.69
N LEU A 12 -12.11 5.70 19.34
CA LEU A 12 -12.81 5.34 20.57
C LEU A 12 -13.90 4.30 20.34
N ALA A 13 -14.65 4.40 19.24
CA ALA A 13 -15.64 3.40 18.86
C ALA A 13 -14.98 2.04 18.60
N TRP A 14 -13.82 2.02 17.94
CA TRP A 14 -13.02 0.81 17.73
C TRP A 14 -12.52 0.24 19.06
N TRP A 15 -12.00 1.09 19.95
CA TRP A 15 -11.53 0.66 21.27
C TRP A 15 -12.67 0.07 22.12
N ALA A 16 -13.85 0.71 22.13
CA ALA A 16 -15.03 0.21 22.83
C ALA A 16 -15.57 -1.10 22.20
N ALA A 17 -15.66 -1.18 20.88
CA ALA A 17 -16.15 -2.37 20.18
C ALA A 17 -15.25 -3.60 20.39
N THR A 18 -13.93 -3.40 20.51
CA THR A 18 -12.97 -4.48 20.78
C THR A 18 -12.88 -4.84 22.26
N GLY A 19 -13.07 -3.87 23.16
CA GLY A 19 -13.09 -4.10 24.61
C GLY A 19 -14.34 -4.81 25.13
N LEU A 20 -15.49 -4.66 24.45
CA LEU A 20 -16.75 -5.34 24.80
C LEU A 20 -16.93 -6.75 24.18
N GLU A 21 -15.93 -7.27 23.46
CA GLU A 21 -15.98 -8.58 22.76
C GLU A 21 -17.22 -8.77 21.84
N TRP A 22 -17.85 -7.69 21.37
CA TRP A 22 -18.99 -7.74 20.44
C TRP A 22 -18.63 -8.34 19.08
N VAL A 23 -17.34 -8.40 18.76
CA VAL A 23 -16.82 -8.99 17.52
C VAL A 23 -15.75 -10.01 17.88
N LYS A 24 -15.82 -11.20 17.29
CA LYS A 24 -14.81 -12.25 17.48
C LYS A 24 -13.41 -11.66 17.23
N PRO A 25 -12.43 -11.89 18.11
CA PRO A 25 -11.08 -11.32 17.99
C PRO A 25 -10.33 -11.69 16.69
N ILE A 26 -10.84 -12.67 15.95
CA ILE A 26 -10.35 -13.04 14.61
C ILE A 26 -10.75 -12.03 13.52
N PHE A 27 -11.83 -11.26 13.73
CA PHE A 27 -12.34 -10.25 12.79
C PHE A 27 -11.96 -8.82 13.20
N LEU A 28 -11.79 -8.55 14.50
CA LEU A 28 -11.38 -7.23 15.00
C LEU A 28 -10.45 -7.38 16.22
N PRO A 29 -9.14 -7.60 16.01
CA PRO A 29 -8.18 -7.63 17.11
C PRO A 29 -8.16 -6.28 17.83
N SER A 30 -8.01 -6.31 19.14
CA SER A 30 -7.92 -5.09 19.94
C SER A 30 -6.71 -4.26 19.52
N PRO A 31 -6.77 -2.93 19.59
CA PRO A 31 -5.65 -2.06 19.19
C PRO A 31 -4.36 -2.37 19.96
N GLY A 32 -4.45 -2.86 21.20
CA GLY A 32 -3.28 -3.35 21.95
C GLY A 32 -2.70 -4.66 21.39
N SER A 33 -3.54 -5.59 20.92
CA SER A 33 -3.09 -6.82 20.25
C SER A 33 -2.43 -6.51 18.89
N VAL A 34 -2.94 -5.53 18.15
CA VAL A 34 -2.32 -5.06 16.91
C VAL A 34 -0.95 -4.43 17.19
N ALA A 35 -0.86 -3.54 18.20
CA ALA A 35 0.41 -2.90 18.57
C ALA A 35 1.48 -3.92 19.02
N THR A 36 1.09 -4.93 19.79
CA THR A 36 2.00 -6.01 20.22
C THR A 36 2.42 -6.92 19.08
N GLN A 37 1.52 -7.24 18.14
CA GLN A 37 1.88 -7.98 16.92
C GLN A 37 2.82 -7.18 16.03
N ILE A 38 2.58 -5.88 15.84
CA ILE A 38 3.50 -4.99 15.11
C ILE A 38 4.87 -4.97 15.78
N ALA A 39 4.94 -4.80 17.10
CA ALA A 39 6.20 -4.81 17.84
C ALA A 39 6.94 -6.15 17.72
N LYS A 40 6.20 -7.27 17.74
CA LYS A 40 6.75 -8.62 17.59
C LYS A 40 7.28 -8.87 16.19
N LEU A 41 6.51 -8.59 15.14
CA LEU A 41 6.96 -8.73 13.75
C LEU A 41 8.11 -7.78 13.41
N ALA A 42 8.13 -6.58 14.01
CA ALA A 42 9.24 -5.65 13.87
C ALA A 42 10.52 -6.18 14.54
N ALA A 43 10.41 -6.81 15.71
CA ALA A 43 11.54 -7.42 16.43
C ALA A 43 12.06 -8.70 15.76
N ASP A 44 11.18 -9.53 15.19
CA ASP A 44 11.53 -10.74 14.44
C ASP A 44 12.13 -10.43 13.05
N GLY A 45 12.11 -9.17 12.61
CA GLY A 45 12.69 -8.73 11.33
C GLY A 45 11.92 -9.19 10.08
N THR A 46 10.88 -10.01 10.24
CA THR A 46 10.00 -10.48 9.17
C THR A 46 9.23 -9.33 8.52
N LEU A 47 8.83 -8.33 9.31
CA LEU A 47 8.17 -7.13 8.79
C LEU A 47 9.04 -6.41 7.74
N TRP A 48 10.35 -6.31 8.02
CA TRP A 48 11.31 -5.69 7.12
C TRP A 48 11.61 -6.56 5.90
N LEU A 49 11.67 -7.88 6.08
CA LEU A 49 11.88 -8.83 5.00
C LEU A 49 10.74 -8.77 3.98
N ASP A 50 9.49 -8.82 4.45
CA ASP A 50 8.30 -8.78 3.60
C ASP A 50 8.14 -7.42 2.93
N LEU A 51 8.39 -6.33 3.68
CA LEU A 51 8.38 -4.98 3.13
C LEU A 51 9.41 -4.83 2.02
N ARG A 52 10.64 -5.30 2.25
CA ARG A 52 11.72 -5.24 1.26
C ARG A 52 11.40 -6.11 0.05
N ALA A 53 10.85 -7.30 0.23
CA ALA A 53 10.47 -8.19 -0.86
C ALA A 53 9.40 -7.54 -1.76
N SER A 54 8.37 -6.94 -1.15
CA SER A 54 7.32 -6.21 -1.87
C SER A 54 7.89 -4.99 -2.62
N MET A 55 8.67 -4.15 -1.93
CA MET A 55 9.31 -2.98 -2.53
C MET A 55 10.25 -3.35 -3.69
N TYR A 56 11.05 -4.41 -3.53
CA TYR A 56 11.96 -4.90 -4.55
C TYR A 56 11.21 -5.31 -5.82
N ARG A 57 10.13 -6.08 -5.68
CA ARG A 57 9.30 -6.52 -6.81
C ARG A 57 8.70 -5.35 -7.58
N ILE A 58 8.15 -4.36 -6.86
CA ILE A 58 7.56 -3.16 -7.47
C ILE A 58 8.64 -2.32 -8.16
N SER A 59 9.80 -2.16 -7.52
CA SER A 59 10.91 -1.35 -8.06
C SER A 59 11.45 -1.95 -9.36
N ILE A 60 11.66 -3.26 -9.41
CA ILE A 60 12.10 -3.94 -10.64
C ILE A 60 11.05 -3.85 -11.75
N GLY A 61 9.78 -4.10 -11.42
CA GLY A 61 8.69 -3.97 -12.39
C GLY A 61 8.63 -2.54 -12.97
N PHE A 62 8.74 -1.53 -12.12
CA PHE A 62 8.76 -0.13 -12.53
C PHE A 62 9.96 0.20 -13.42
N LEU A 63 11.17 -0.27 -13.08
CA LEU A 63 12.37 -0.01 -13.87
C LEU A 63 12.31 -0.67 -15.25
N LEU A 64 11.86 -1.93 -15.32
CA LEU A 64 11.70 -2.63 -16.60
C LEU A 64 10.61 -1.97 -17.46
N ALA A 65 9.47 -1.63 -16.86
CA ALA A 65 8.39 -0.94 -17.55
C ALA A 65 8.85 0.43 -18.06
N SER A 66 9.56 1.21 -17.25
CA SER A 66 10.09 2.52 -17.65
C SER A 66 11.14 2.38 -18.75
N ALA A 67 12.06 1.42 -18.65
CA ALA A 67 13.10 1.19 -19.64
C ALA A 67 12.54 0.80 -21.01
N LEU A 68 11.38 0.14 -21.07
CA LEU A 68 10.70 -0.21 -22.32
C LEU A 68 9.74 0.90 -22.78
N SER A 69 8.99 1.50 -21.86
CA SER A 69 7.97 2.49 -22.18
C SER A 69 8.55 3.83 -22.59
N ILE A 70 9.66 4.28 -22.00
CA ILE A 70 10.34 5.52 -22.38
C ILE A 70 10.77 5.51 -23.84
N PRO A 71 11.55 4.54 -24.35
CA PRO A 71 11.94 4.54 -25.76
C PRO A 71 10.74 4.37 -26.67
N ILE A 72 9.76 3.52 -26.33
CA ILE A 72 8.54 3.37 -27.13
C ILE A 72 7.77 4.69 -27.21
N GLY A 73 7.56 5.37 -26.08
CA GLY A 73 6.88 6.68 -26.03
C GLY A 73 7.64 7.78 -26.77
N VAL A 74 8.97 7.81 -26.66
CA VAL A 74 9.83 8.75 -27.40
C VAL A 74 9.76 8.47 -28.90
N LEU A 75 9.78 7.21 -29.34
CA LEU A 75 9.64 6.84 -30.74
C LEU A 75 8.27 7.27 -31.31
N ILE A 76 7.19 7.02 -30.57
CA ILE A 76 5.84 7.43 -30.96
C ILE A 76 5.74 8.97 -31.04
N GLY A 77 6.26 9.70 -30.05
CA GLY A 77 6.16 11.16 -30.01
C GLY A 77 7.15 11.92 -30.90
N SER A 78 8.26 11.31 -31.30
CA SER A 78 9.28 11.96 -32.14
C SER A 78 9.09 11.70 -33.64
N PHE A 79 8.46 10.58 -34.01
CA PHE A 79 8.24 10.22 -35.41
C PHE A 79 6.78 10.39 -35.79
N ARG A 80 6.48 11.45 -36.54
CA ARG A 80 5.17 11.71 -37.21
C ARG A 80 4.70 10.55 -38.10
N SER A 81 5.60 9.61 -38.44
CA SER A 81 5.33 8.37 -39.19
C SER A 81 4.55 7.31 -38.38
N TRP A 82 4.62 7.31 -37.04
CA TRP A 82 3.90 6.35 -36.20
C TRP A 82 2.52 6.90 -35.78
N GLU A 83 2.43 8.22 -35.63
CA GLU A 83 1.17 8.95 -35.43
C GLU A 83 0.18 8.68 -36.58
N ALA A 84 0.66 8.67 -37.83
CA ALA A 84 -0.13 8.34 -39.02
C ALA A 84 -0.53 6.85 -39.16
N ALA A 85 -0.01 5.95 -38.32
CA ALA A 85 -0.39 4.53 -38.31
C ALA A 85 -1.40 4.19 -37.20
N ILE A 86 -1.49 5.03 -36.16
CA ILE A 86 -2.41 4.89 -35.02
C ILE A 86 -3.66 5.75 -35.22
N GLU A 87 -3.50 6.94 -35.82
CA GLU A 87 -4.58 7.77 -36.33
C GLU A 87 -4.48 7.77 -37.87
N PRO A 88 -5.26 6.94 -38.60
CA PRO A 88 -5.46 7.17 -40.03
C PRO A 88 -6.27 8.46 -40.27
#